data_AF-A0A9W4R2X2-F1
#
_entry.id   AF-A0A9W4R2X2-F1
#
_cell.length_a   1.000
_cell.length_b   1.000
_cell.length_c   1.000
_cell.angle_alpha   90.00
_cell.angle_beta   90.00
_cell.angle_gamma   90.00
#
_symmetry.space_group_name_H-M   'P 1'
#
loop_
_entity.id
_entity.type
_entity.pdbx_description
1 polymer ?
#
loop_
_entity_poly.entity_id
_entity_poly.type
_entity_poly.pdbx_seq_one_letter_code
_entity_poly.pdbx_strand_id
1 'polypeptide(L)'
;MNYYLDITLLPDAEANLGFLWHKVYQQIHLLLVEHKVADKDSAIGLSFPKYGDKQFPLGDKLRLLAQTEQQLVNLKAEQWLSRLSDYVHIKAVKAVPSNITEYAYFKRWRFKSPDKLRQSVDMRAQAIATKNSYGVSEVKARLLSSIDKLDNQSKLPFINLRSLSTERALSPAERKKFLLFIEQKIVEKPSDNKWLFTCYGLSRRTDEQQIAVPWFEG
;
A
#
# COMPACT_ATOMS: atom_id res chain seq x y z
N MET A 1 15.08 -4.60 -9.09
CA MET A 1 13.86 -4.23 -9.84
C MET A 1 14.29 -3.61 -11.14
N ASN A 2 14.23 -4.37 -12.23
CA ASN A 2 14.88 -4.00 -13.50
C ASN A 2 13.86 -3.67 -14.59
N TYR A 3 12.60 -4.01 -14.40
CA TYR A 3 11.53 -3.78 -15.37
C TYR A 3 10.32 -3.16 -14.68
N TYR A 4 9.55 -2.38 -15.44
CA TYR A 4 8.33 -1.77 -14.97
C TYR A 4 7.23 -1.76 -16.04
N LEU A 5 5.98 -1.65 -15.58
CA LEU A 5 4.80 -1.42 -16.39
C LEU A 5 3.96 -0.32 -15.71
N ASP A 6 3.54 0.67 -16.50
CA ASP A 6 2.75 1.80 -16.00
C ASP A 6 1.28 1.63 -16.36
N ILE A 7 0.42 1.89 -15.38
CA ILE A 7 -1.03 1.96 -15.50
C ILE A 7 -1.43 3.40 -15.16
N THR A 8 -1.92 4.14 -16.15
CA THR A 8 -2.44 5.50 -15.97
C THR A 8 -3.97 5.44 -15.88
N LEU A 9 -4.52 6.03 -14.83
CA LEU A 9 -5.94 6.17 -14.58
C LEU A 9 -6.47 7.35 -15.40
N LEU A 10 -7.58 7.14 -16.09
CA LEU A 10 -8.22 8.11 -16.98
C LEU A 10 -9.54 8.57 -16.34
N PRO A 11 -9.53 9.61 -15.50
CA PRO A 11 -10.75 10.14 -14.91
C PRO A 11 -11.60 10.84 -15.97
N ASP A 12 -12.92 10.72 -15.85
CA ASP A 12 -13.89 11.41 -16.69
C ASP A 12 -15.00 12.07 -15.84
N ALA A 13 -16.07 12.50 -16.48
CA ALA A 13 -17.20 13.15 -15.81
C ALA A 13 -17.95 12.24 -14.83
N GLU A 14 -17.89 10.91 -15.01
CA GLU A 14 -18.62 9.92 -14.22
C GLU A 14 -17.73 9.27 -13.14
N ALA A 15 -16.42 9.17 -13.40
CA ALA A 15 -15.46 8.46 -12.58
C ALA A 15 -14.24 9.33 -12.22
N ASN A 16 -14.26 9.92 -11.02
CA ASN A 16 -13.11 10.65 -10.50
C ASN A 16 -11.94 9.73 -10.09
N LEU A 17 -10.75 10.30 -9.91
CA LEU A 17 -9.53 9.55 -9.53
C LEU A 17 -9.68 8.75 -8.25
N GLY A 18 -10.41 9.25 -7.24
CA GLY A 18 -10.62 8.51 -5.99
C GLY A 18 -11.41 7.22 -6.20
N PHE A 19 -12.43 7.27 -7.06
CA PHE A 19 -13.19 6.09 -7.47
C PHE A 19 -12.33 5.13 -8.30
N LEU A 20 -11.57 5.63 -9.27
CA LEU A 20 -10.68 4.81 -10.09
C LEU A 20 -9.60 4.12 -9.26
N TRP A 21 -8.95 4.82 -8.34
CA TRP A 21 -8.00 4.23 -7.40
C TRP A 21 -8.62 3.12 -6.58
N HIS A 22 -9.83 3.31 -6.06
CA HIS A 22 -10.55 2.25 -5.35
C HIS A 22 -10.75 1.02 -6.23
N LYS A 23 -11.22 1.18 -7.47
CA LYS A 23 -11.55 0.06 -8.38
C LYS A 23 -10.31 -0.63 -8.91
N VAL A 24 -9.37 0.12 -9.48
CA VAL A 24 -8.15 -0.41 -10.09
C VAL A 24 -7.25 -1.03 -9.03
N TYR A 25 -6.98 -0.34 -7.91
CA TYR A 25 -6.10 -0.90 -6.89
C TYR A 25 -6.70 -2.14 -6.21
N GLN A 26 -8.02 -2.23 -6.08
CA GLN A 26 -8.68 -3.45 -5.60
C GLN A 26 -8.39 -4.64 -6.54
N GLN A 27 -8.41 -4.41 -7.84
CA GLN A 27 -8.06 -5.43 -8.84
C GLN A 27 -6.56 -5.74 -8.83
N ILE A 28 -5.69 -4.74 -8.68
CA ILE A 28 -4.24 -4.96 -8.57
C ILE A 28 -3.91 -5.76 -7.31
N HIS A 29 -4.52 -5.46 -6.16
CA HIS A 29 -4.34 -6.25 -4.95
C HIS A 29 -4.71 -7.72 -5.18
N LEU A 30 -5.85 -7.98 -5.83
CA LEU A 30 -6.28 -9.34 -6.17
C LEU A 30 -5.29 -10.02 -7.12
N LEU A 31 -4.85 -9.32 -8.17
CA LEU A 31 -3.85 -9.81 -9.10
C LEU A 31 -2.54 -10.21 -8.38
N LEU A 32 -2.07 -9.39 -7.44
CA LEU A 32 -0.88 -9.71 -6.65
C LEU A 32 -1.09 -10.87 -5.66
N VAL A 33 -2.32 -11.11 -5.20
CA VAL A 33 -2.67 -12.27 -4.37
C VAL A 33 -2.70 -13.56 -5.21
N GLU A 34 -3.24 -13.52 -6.43
CA GLU A 34 -3.26 -14.66 -7.35
C GLU A 34 -1.85 -15.05 -7.83
N HIS A 35 -0.96 -14.06 -7.99
CA HIS A 35 0.43 -14.26 -8.44
C HIS A 35 1.47 -14.20 -7.30
N LYS A 36 1.05 -14.39 -6.05
CA LYS A 36 1.96 -14.37 -4.90
C LYS A 36 2.95 -15.53 -4.97
N VAL A 37 4.16 -15.31 -4.48
CA VAL A 37 5.23 -16.33 -4.47
C VAL A 37 5.38 -17.03 -3.12
N ALA A 38 4.75 -16.50 -2.06
CA ALA A 38 4.49 -17.18 -0.79
C ALA A 38 3.22 -16.59 -0.14
N ASP A 39 2.81 -17.11 1.03
CA ASP A 39 1.49 -16.81 1.66
C ASP A 39 1.10 -15.32 1.63
N LYS A 40 2.06 -14.43 1.93
CA LYS A 40 1.86 -12.96 2.00
C LYS A 40 2.87 -12.17 1.17
N ASP A 41 3.59 -12.84 0.27
CA ASP A 41 4.73 -12.28 -0.43
C ASP A 41 4.50 -12.14 -1.92
N SER A 42 4.71 -10.92 -2.41
CA SER A 42 4.68 -10.54 -3.81
C SER A 42 6.11 -10.25 -4.29
N ALA A 43 6.47 -10.83 -5.42
CA ALA A 43 7.70 -10.45 -6.14
C ALA A 43 7.54 -9.11 -6.90
N ILE A 44 6.33 -8.58 -6.98
CA ILE A 44 6.00 -7.32 -7.64
C ILE A 44 5.90 -6.21 -6.60
N GLY A 45 6.68 -5.15 -6.78
CA GLY A 45 6.59 -3.91 -6.02
C GLY A 45 5.76 -2.88 -6.75
N LEU A 46 5.11 -1.98 -6.01
CA LEU A 46 4.37 -0.85 -6.57
C LEU A 46 5.07 0.47 -6.26
N SER A 47 4.99 1.38 -7.23
CA SER A 47 5.36 2.78 -7.09
C SER A 47 4.20 3.67 -7.52
N PHE A 48 4.15 4.88 -6.96
CA PHE A 48 3.14 5.90 -7.26
C PHE A 48 3.87 7.11 -7.85
N PRO A 49 4.21 7.13 -9.16
CA PRO A 49 5.16 8.10 -9.73
C PRO A 49 4.77 9.57 -9.54
N LYS A 50 3.48 9.84 -9.30
CA LYS A 50 2.93 11.17 -9.04
C LYS A 50 2.47 11.37 -7.58
N TYR A 51 3.10 10.65 -6.64
CA TYR A 51 2.82 10.82 -5.22
C TYR A 51 3.11 12.26 -4.78
N GLY A 52 2.17 12.87 -4.05
CA GLY A 52 2.24 14.28 -3.65
C GLY A 52 1.64 15.26 -4.67
N ASP A 53 1.01 14.78 -5.75
CA ASP A 53 0.33 15.61 -6.74
C ASP A 53 -0.79 16.47 -6.12
N LYS A 54 -0.93 17.70 -6.60
CA LYS A 54 -1.84 18.72 -6.04
C LYS A 54 -3.30 18.41 -6.32
N GLN A 55 -3.63 17.81 -7.45
CA GLN A 55 -4.99 17.46 -7.83
C GLN A 55 -5.46 16.22 -7.08
N PHE A 56 -4.59 15.21 -6.99
CA PHE A 56 -4.87 14.00 -6.22
C PHE A 56 -3.56 13.48 -5.60
N PRO A 57 -3.45 13.29 -4.28
CA PRO A 57 -2.15 13.02 -3.63
C PRO A 57 -1.43 11.71 -4.02
N LEU A 58 -2.08 10.75 -4.67
CA LEU A 58 -1.40 9.57 -5.26
C LEU A 58 -1.12 9.74 -6.77
N GLY A 59 -1.56 10.86 -7.32
CA GLY A 59 -1.65 11.15 -8.74
C GLY A 59 -2.61 10.23 -9.49
N ASP A 60 -2.35 10.04 -10.78
CA ASP A 60 -3.15 9.23 -11.70
C ASP A 60 -2.38 8.00 -12.20
N LYS A 61 -1.18 7.72 -11.71
CA LYS A 61 -0.31 6.67 -12.24
C LYS A 61 0.09 5.66 -11.17
N LEU A 62 -0.07 4.39 -11.50
CA LEU A 62 0.44 3.25 -10.74
C LEU A 62 1.51 2.54 -11.56
N ARG A 63 2.69 2.33 -10.99
CA ARG A 63 3.79 1.60 -11.62
C ARG A 63 3.99 0.26 -10.93
N LEU A 64 3.98 -0.82 -11.70
CA LEU A 64 4.36 -2.16 -11.25
C LEU A 64 5.83 -2.38 -11.59
N LEU A 65 6.61 -2.90 -10.64
CA LEU A 65 8.03 -3.19 -10.82
C LEU A 65 8.33 -4.64 -10.49
N ALA A 66 9.18 -5.26 -11.31
CA ALA A 66 9.64 -6.63 -11.12
C ALA A 66 11.14 -6.79 -11.41
N GLN A 67 11.70 -7.93 -11.02
CA GLN A 67 13.10 -8.24 -11.30
C GLN A 67 13.30 -8.64 -12.76
N THR A 68 12.31 -9.30 -13.37
CA THR A 68 12.34 -9.77 -14.76
C THR A 68 11.14 -9.24 -15.54
N GLU A 69 11.29 -9.06 -16.84
CA GLU A 69 10.19 -8.68 -17.74
C GLU A 69 9.04 -9.70 -17.70
N GLN A 70 9.39 -10.99 -17.74
CA GLN A 70 8.42 -12.08 -17.76
C GLN A 70 7.49 -12.08 -16.55
N GLN A 71 7.96 -11.65 -15.38
CA GLN A 71 7.11 -11.49 -14.20
C GLN A 71 5.97 -10.51 -14.44
N LEU A 72 6.20 -9.40 -15.16
CA LEU A 72 5.15 -8.42 -15.48
C LEU A 72 4.25 -8.90 -16.63
N VAL A 73 4.82 -9.54 -17.64
CA VAL A 73 4.05 -10.13 -18.75
C VAL A 73 3.08 -11.20 -18.23
N ASN A 74 3.54 -12.05 -17.32
CA ASN A 74 2.73 -13.14 -16.74
C ASN A 74 1.54 -12.64 -15.90
N LEU A 75 1.57 -11.40 -15.41
CA LEU A 75 0.43 -10.81 -14.71
C LEU A 75 -0.77 -10.59 -15.64
N LYS A 76 -0.54 -10.49 -16.96
CA LYS A 76 -1.59 -10.24 -17.95
C LYS A 76 -2.51 -9.07 -17.53
N ALA A 77 -1.90 -7.98 -17.04
CA ALA A 77 -2.60 -6.88 -16.38
C ALA A 77 -3.72 -6.27 -17.24
N GLU A 78 -3.53 -6.21 -18.56
CA GLU A 78 -4.54 -5.74 -19.51
C GLU A 78 -5.77 -6.66 -19.56
N GLN A 79 -5.57 -7.98 -19.61
CA GLN A 79 -6.67 -8.95 -19.56
C GLN A 79 -7.40 -8.88 -18.21
N TRP A 80 -6.62 -8.77 -17.12
CA TRP A 80 -7.15 -8.65 -15.77
C TRP A 80 -8.02 -7.40 -15.58
N LEU A 81 -7.59 -6.27 -16.15
CA LEU A 81 -8.28 -4.98 -16.08
C LEU A 81 -9.23 -4.72 -17.26
N SER A 82 -9.56 -5.74 -18.06
CA SER A 82 -10.43 -5.60 -19.24
C SER A 82 -11.77 -4.92 -18.98
N ARG A 83 -12.38 -5.12 -17.80
CA ARG A 83 -13.63 -4.45 -17.39
C ARG A 83 -13.46 -2.97 -17.01
N LEU A 84 -12.23 -2.48 -16.96
CA LEU A 84 -11.85 -1.11 -16.63
C LEU A 84 -11.03 -0.48 -17.77
N SER A 85 -11.01 -1.08 -18.96
CA SER A 85 -10.19 -0.65 -20.10
C SER A 85 -10.39 0.82 -20.46
N ASP A 86 -11.64 1.31 -20.38
CA ASP A 86 -11.97 2.69 -20.74
C ASP A 86 -11.43 3.70 -19.71
N TYR A 87 -11.08 3.23 -18.52
CA TYR A 87 -10.58 4.04 -17.41
C TYR A 87 -9.09 3.86 -17.14
N VAL A 88 -8.39 3.02 -17.90
CA VAL A 88 -6.96 2.78 -17.72
C VAL A 88 -6.22 2.76 -19.06
N HIS A 89 -5.06 3.39 -19.09
CA HIS A 89 -4.09 3.22 -20.15
C HIS A 89 -2.88 2.45 -19.61
N ILE A 90 -2.63 1.25 -20.16
CA ILE A 90 -1.53 0.38 -19.74
C ILE A 90 -0.44 0.43 -20.80
N LYS A 91 0.77 0.82 -20.40
CA LYS A 91 1.94 0.83 -21.30
C LYS A 91 2.58 -0.56 -21.35
N ALA A 92 3.27 -0.85 -22.45
CA ALA A 92 4.12 -2.03 -22.56
C ALA A 92 5.20 -2.06 -21.47
N VAL A 93 5.68 -3.26 -21.14
CA VAL A 93 6.77 -3.45 -20.17
C VAL A 93 8.05 -2.79 -20.70
N LYS A 94 8.78 -2.11 -19.82
CA LYS A 94 10.03 -1.41 -20.14
C LYS A 94 11.10 -1.71 -19.11
N ALA A 95 12.36 -1.64 -19.51
CA ALA A 95 13.47 -1.63 -18.58
C ALA A 95 13.45 -0.34 -17.75
N VAL A 96 13.78 -0.45 -16.46
CA VAL A 96 14.05 0.70 -15.60
C VAL A 96 15.28 1.43 -16.13
N PRO A 97 15.28 2.77 -16.20
CA PRO A 97 16.45 3.55 -16.64
C PRO A 97 17.72 3.18 -15.85
N SER A 98 18.89 3.28 -16.48
CA SER A 98 20.16 2.97 -15.81
C SER A 98 20.65 4.08 -14.87
N ASN A 99 20.14 5.31 -15.04
CA ASN A 99 20.55 6.51 -14.31
C ASN A 99 19.69 6.81 -13.07
N ILE A 100 19.09 5.79 -12.44
CA ILE A 100 18.28 5.98 -11.24
C ILE A 100 19.16 6.31 -10.05
N THR A 101 18.96 7.51 -9.50
CA THR A 101 19.66 8.01 -8.31
C THR A 101 18.78 7.94 -7.06
N GLU A 102 17.46 7.82 -7.22
CA GLU A 102 16.50 7.84 -6.13
C GLU A 102 15.68 6.56 -6.08
N TYR A 103 15.32 6.17 -4.85
CA TYR A 103 14.49 5.02 -4.56
C TYR A 103 13.44 5.41 -3.54
N ALA A 104 12.29 4.75 -3.58
CA ALA A 104 11.19 5.03 -2.66
C ALA A 104 10.79 3.77 -1.89
N TYR A 105 10.60 3.93 -0.58
CA TYR A 105 9.82 3.00 0.21
C TYR A 105 8.37 3.46 0.22
N PHE A 106 7.47 2.66 -0.34
CA PHE A 106 6.04 2.81 -0.15
C PHE A 106 5.57 1.84 0.92
N LYS A 107 5.19 2.33 2.09
CA LYS A 107 4.82 1.51 3.26
C LYS A 107 3.35 1.72 3.60
N ARG A 108 2.67 0.65 4.02
CA ARG A 108 1.33 0.77 4.60
C ARG A 108 1.43 1.43 5.98
N TRP A 109 0.77 2.58 6.15
CA TRP A 109 0.55 3.17 7.47
C TRP A 109 -0.77 2.66 8.07
N ARG A 110 -0.74 2.19 9.32
CA ARG A 110 -1.94 1.75 10.05
C ARG A 110 -2.36 2.85 11.02
N PHE A 111 -2.95 3.91 10.48
CA PHE A 111 -3.54 4.95 11.30
C PHE A 111 -4.67 4.38 12.17
N LYS A 112 -4.67 4.75 13.44
CA LYS A 112 -5.76 4.51 14.38
C LYS A 112 -6.09 5.84 15.02
N SER A 113 -7.35 6.28 14.93
CA SER A 113 -7.80 7.49 15.59
C SER A 113 -7.64 7.35 17.12
N PRO A 114 -7.47 8.47 17.84
CA PRO A 114 -7.44 8.46 19.30
C PRO A 114 -8.60 7.68 19.92
N ASP A 115 -9.83 7.87 19.43
CA ASP A 115 -11.01 7.14 19.93
C ASP A 115 -10.88 5.62 19.81
N LYS A 116 -10.41 5.12 18.65
CA LYS A 116 -10.17 3.68 18.46
C LYS A 116 -9.05 3.15 19.35
N LEU A 117 -8.05 3.98 19.64
CA LEU A 117 -6.97 3.62 20.57
C LEU A 117 -7.49 3.56 22.01
N ARG A 118 -8.35 4.50 22.43
CA ARG A 118 -8.99 4.48 23.75
C ARG A 118 -9.86 3.24 23.95
N GLN A 119 -10.65 2.86 22.95
CA GLN A 119 -11.48 1.63 23.00
C GLN A 119 -10.67 0.35 23.24
N SER A 120 -9.38 0.34 22.87
CA SER A 120 -8.50 -0.82 23.04
C SER A 120 -7.43 -0.63 24.12
N VAL A 121 -7.51 0.43 24.92
CA VAL A 121 -6.43 0.82 25.84
C VAL A 121 -6.22 -0.20 26.94
N ASP A 122 -7.30 -0.76 27.50
CA ASP A 122 -7.23 -1.72 28.60
C ASP A 122 -6.56 -3.02 28.17
N MET A 123 -7.01 -3.59 27.05
CA MET A 123 -6.41 -4.80 26.45
C MET A 123 -4.93 -4.59 26.13
N ARG A 124 -4.56 -3.42 25.59
CA ARG A 124 -3.16 -3.10 25.26
C ARG A 124 -2.32 -2.91 26.52
N ALA A 125 -2.85 -2.24 27.54
CA ALA A 125 -2.16 -2.05 28.81
C ALA A 125 -1.86 -3.39 29.47
N GLN A 126 -2.85 -4.29 29.52
CA GLN A 126 -2.67 -5.65 30.03
C GLN A 126 -1.57 -6.42 29.28
N ALA A 127 -1.64 -6.44 27.95
CA ALA A 127 -0.67 -7.17 27.13
C ALA A 127 0.77 -6.66 27.29
N ILE A 128 0.95 -5.34 27.37
CA ILE A 128 2.27 -4.72 27.56
C ILE A 128 2.77 -4.96 28.99
N ALA A 129 1.92 -4.81 29.99
CA ALA A 129 2.24 -5.04 31.39
C ALA A 129 2.70 -6.49 31.62
N THR A 130 1.95 -7.48 31.13
CA THR A 130 2.31 -8.89 31.23
C THR A 130 3.62 -9.21 30.51
N LYS A 131 3.84 -8.66 29.30
CA LYS A 131 5.04 -8.95 28.51
C LYS A 131 6.33 -8.39 29.13
N ASN A 132 6.25 -7.27 29.86
CA ASN A 132 7.42 -6.54 30.36
C ASN A 132 7.45 -6.44 31.90
N SER A 133 6.57 -7.16 32.60
CA SER A 133 6.45 -7.15 34.07
C SER A 133 6.23 -5.75 34.66
N TYR A 134 5.38 -4.93 34.02
CA TYR A 134 5.00 -3.59 34.50
C TYR A 134 3.64 -3.57 35.21
N GLY A 135 3.37 -2.52 35.98
CA GLY A 135 2.04 -2.26 36.54
C GLY A 135 1.04 -1.84 35.46
N VAL A 136 -0.11 -2.53 35.37
CA VAL A 136 -1.15 -2.27 34.35
C VAL A 136 -1.64 -0.81 34.39
N SER A 137 -1.89 -0.27 35.58
CA SER A 137 -2.38 1.10 35.76
C SER A 137 -1.39 2.15 35.24
N GLU A 138 -0.09 1.95 35.48
CA GLU A 138 0.97 2.85 35.00
C GLU A 138 1.05 2.82 33.47
N VAL A 139 1.07 1.62 32.89
CA VAL A 139 1.08 1.45 31.43
C VAL A 139 -0.15 2.10 30.80
N LYS A 140 -1.34 1.90 31.38
CA LYS A 140 -2.60 2.50 30.90
C LYS A 140 -2.52 4.02 30.93
N ALA A 141 -2.07 4.61 32.04
CA ALA A 141 -1.93 6.06 32.16
C ALA A 141 -0.97 6.64 31.11
N ARG A 142 0.16 5.97 30.87
CA ARG A 142 1.13 6.36 29.83
C ARG A 142 0.57 6.23 28.41
N LEU A 143 -0.21 5.18 28.14
CA LEU A 143 -0.88 5.01 26.85
C LEU A 143 -1.91 6.12 26.61
N LEU A 144 -2.73 6.45 27.61
CA LEU A 144 -3.73 7.53 27.51
C LEU A 144 -3.05 8.88 27.24
N SER A 145 -2.01 9.24 27.99
CA SER A 145 -1.31 10.51 27.78
C SER A 145 -0.62 10.59 26.41
N SER A 146 -0.19 9.44 25.86
CA SER A 146 0.34 9.37 24.51
C SER A 146 -0.76 9.54 23.46
N ILE A 147 -1.95 8.97 23.70
CA ILE A 147 -3.12 9.09 22.81
C ILE A 147 -3.63 10.53 22.76
N ASP A 148 -3.64 11.24 23.89
CA ASP A 148 -4.11 12.63 23.99
C ASP A 148 -3.32 13.60 23.10
N LYS A 149 -2.09 13.23 22.73
CA LYS A 149 -1.19 14.04 21.89
C LYS A 149 -1.27 13.70 20.40
N LEU A 150 -2.07 12.70 20.02
CA LEU A 150 -2.18 12.26 18.63
C LEU A 150 -3.20 13.09 17.86
N ASP A 151 -2.89 13.34 16.59
CA ASP A 151 -3.87 13.90 15.65
C ASP A 151 -5.06 12.96 15.44
N ASN A 152 -6.24 13.54 15.30
CA ASN A 152 -7.47 12.79 15.00
C ASN A 152 -7.52 12.25 13.57
N GLN A 153 -6.65 12.74 12.67
CA GLN A 153 -6.64 12.37 11.26
C GLN A 153 -5.22 12.18 10.75
N SER A 154 -5.05 11.34 9.73
CA SER A 154 -3.79 11.19 9.00
C SER A 154 -3.81 12.07 7.75
N LYS A 155 -2.70 12.78 7.50
CA LYS A 155 -2.48 13.55 6.27
C LYS A 155 -1.95 12.69 5.11
N LEU A 156 -1.70 11.40 5.35
CA LEU A 156 -1.18 10.52 4.32
C LEU A 156 -2.25 10.24 3.26
N PRO A 157 -1.85 10.18 1.97
CA PRO A 157 -2.70 9.66 0.92
C PRO A 157 -3.17 8.25 1.25
N PHE A 158 -4.39 7.91 0.84
CA PHE A 158 -4.97 6.61 1.10
C PHE A 158 -5.85 6.12 -0.05
N ILE A 159 -6.03 4.81 -0.09
CA ILE A 159 -6.96 4.14 -1.00
C ILE A 159 -8.07 3.48 -0.17
N ASN A 160 -9.32 3.69 -0.56
CA ASN A 160 -10.45 2.95 -0.01
C ASN A 160 -10.43 1.51 -0.55
N LEU A 161 -10.40 0.50 0.32
CA LEU A 161 -10.43 -0.90 -0.08
C LEU A 161 -11.51 -1.68 0.69
N ARG A 162 -11.88 -2.83 0.13
CA ARG A 162 -12.79 -3.79 0.77
C ARG A 162 -12.00 -5.01 1.24
N SER A 163 -12.26 -5.44 2.46
CA SER A 163 -11.72 -6.70 2.98
C SER A 163 -12.37 -7.86 2.26
N LEU A 164 -11.55 -8.77 1.71
CA LEU A 164 -12.03 -9.99 1.04
C LEU A 164 -11.73 -11.26 1.85
N SER A 165 -10.95 -11.15 2.93
CA SER A 165 -10.46 -12.30 3.71
C SER A 165 -11.25 -12.59 4.98
N THR A 166 -11.96 -11.61 5.55
CA THR A 166 -12.59 -11.76 6.87
C THR A 166 -14.02 -12.30 6.82
N GLU A 167 -14.72 -12.18 5.69
CA GLU A 167 -16.18 -12.36 5.61
C GLU A 167 -16.59 -12.94 4.24
N ARG A 168 -16.11 -14.15 3.90
CA ARG A 168 -16.40 -14.76 2.58
C ARG A 168 -17.90 -15.02 2.34
N ALA A 169 -18.69 -15.14 3.41
CA ALA A 169 -20.14 -15.35 3.36
C ALA A 169 -20.96 -14.06 3.13
N LEU A 170 -20.35 -12.87 3.22
CA LEU A 170 -21.05 -11.60 3.01
C LEU A 170 -20.98 -11.15 1.55
N SER A 171 -22.05 -10.50 1.09
CA SER A 171 -22.10 -9.90 -0.24
C SER A 171 -21.04 -8.79 -0.39
N PRO A 172 -20.62 -8.44 -1.62
CA PRO A 172 -19.62 -7.39 -1.83
C PRO A 172 -19.97 -6.02 -1.23
N ALA A 173 -21.25 -5.74 -1.01
CA ALA A 173 -21.74 -4.49 -0.42
C ALA A 173 -21.58 -4.47 1.11
N GLU A 174 -21.67 -5.63 1.76
CA GLU A 174 -21.64 -5.80 3.22
C GLU A 174 -20.21 -5.95 3.75
N ARG A 175 -19.26 -6.33 2.89
CA ARG A 175 -17.86 -6.51 3.30
C ARG A 175 -17.26 -5.24 3.87
N LYS A 176 -16.57 -5.39 5.01
CA LYS A 176 -15.90 -4.29 5.71
C LYS A 176 -14.95 -3.50 4.79
N LYS A 177 -15.14 -2.18 4.75
CA LYS A 177 -14.23 -1.23 4.10
C LYS A 177 -13.13 -0.80 5.06
N PHE A 178 -11.95 -0.49 4.51
CA PHE A 178 -10.85 0.11 5.26
C PHE A 178 -10.03 1.06 4.40
N LEU A 179 -9.32 1.98 5.05
CA LEU A 179 -8.38 2.89 4.39
C LEU A 179 -6.99 2.27 4.39
N LEU A 180 -6.39 2.16 3.21
CA LEU A 180 -4.99 1.82 3.04
C LEU A 180 -4.18 3.11 2.91
N PHE A 181 -3.71 3.65 4.03
CA PHE A 181 -2.79 4.79 4.03
C PHE A 181 -1.43 4.34 3.50
N ILE A 182 -0.86 5.12 2.60
CA ILE A 182 0.42 4.88 1.96
C ILE A 182 1.36 5.99 2.43
N GLU A 183 2.50 5.60 3.00
CA GLU A 183 3.60 6.50 3.34
C GLU A 183 4.69 6.33 2.27
N GLN A 184 5.26 7.45 1.82
CA GLN A 184 6.42 7.48 0.94
C GLN A 184 7.65 7.98 1.72
N LYS A 185 8.78 7.30 1.53
CA LYS A 185 10.10 7.78 1.95
C LYS A 185 11.09 7.62 0.79
N ILE A 186 11.56 8.74 0.25
CA ILE A 186 12.59 8.76 -0.79
C ILE A 186 13.98 8.67 -0.14
N VAL A 187 14.88 7.91 -0.76
CA VAL A 187 16.26 7.70 -0.36
C VAL A 187 17.16 7.55 -1.58
N GLU A 188 18.41 7.98 -1.49
CA GLU A 188 19.42 7.74 -2.54
C GLU A 188 20.03 6.34 -2.44
N LYS A 189 20.21 5.86 -1.20
CA LYS A 189 20.84 4.57 -0.89
C LYS A 189 19.85 3.68 -0.13
N PRO A 190 19.08 2.84 -0.83
CA PRO A 190 18.17 1.90 -0.18
C PRO A 190 18.94 0.78 0.53
N SER A 191 18.26 0.08 1.43
CA SER A 191 18.78 -1.13 2.08
C SER A 191 18.95 -2.23 1.04
N ASP A 192 20.03 -3.01 1.11
CA ASP A 192 20.29 -4.18 0.24
C ASP A 192 19.49 -5.42 0.68
N ASN A 193 18.28 -5.19 1.17
CA ASN A 193 17.40 -6.24 1.68
C ASN A 193 16.82 -7.03 0.51
N LYS A 194 16.90 -8.37 0.59
CA LYS A 194 16.36 -9.31 -0.42
C LYS A 194 14.98 -9.86 -0.06
N TRP A 195 14.25 -9.15 0.79
CA TRP A 195 12.88 -9.50 1.13
C TRP A 195 11.93 -9.29 -0.05
N LEU A 196 10.67 -9.71 0.14
CA LEU A 196 9.60 -9.53 -0.83
C LEU A 196 8.58 -8.49 -0.34
N PHE A 197 7.82 -7.95 -1.30
CA PHE A 197 6.74 -7.00 -1.03
C PHE A 197 5.55 -7.72 -0.40
N THR A 198 4.69 -6.97 0.27
CA THR A 198 3.39 -7.51 0.67
C THR A 198 2.50 -7.74 -0.57
N CYS A 199 1.40 -8.50 -0.46
CA CYS A 199 0.40 -8.61 -1.53
C CYS A 199 -0.39 -7.30 -1.81
N TYR A 200 -0.05 -6.19 -1.15
CA TYR A 200 -0.45 -4.84 -1.56
C TYR A 200 0.60 -4.21 -2.50
N GLY A 201 1.67 -4.92 -2.83
CA GLY A 201 2.82 -4.40 -3.57
C GLY A 201 3.63 -3.35 -2.78
N LEU A 202 3.34 -3.18 -1.50
CA LEU A 202 3.99 -2.23 -0.62
C LEU A 202 5.14 -2.89 0.14
N SER A 203 6.15 -2.08 0.42
CA SER A 203 7.29 -2.40 1.27
C SER A 203 6.85 -2.75 2.69
N ARG A 204 7.62 -3.63 3.35
CA ARG A 204 7.38 -4.01 4.75
C ARG A 204 7.76 -2.86 5.68
N ARG A 205 7.13 -2.85 6.86
CA ARG A 205 7.25 -1.70 7.78
C ARG A 205 8.62 -1.63 8.45
N THR A 206 9.16 -2.78 8.85
CA THR A 206 10.40 -2.88 9.62
C THR A 206 11.61 -2.65 8.73
N ASP A 207 12.66 -2.02 9.26
CA ASP A 207 13.80 -1.59 8.47
C ASP A 207 14.68 -2.77 8.01
N GLU A 208 14.59 -3.91 8.70
CA GLU A 208 15.27 -5.16 8.33
C GLU A 208 14.57 -5.88 7.17
N GLN A 209 13.32 -5.52 6.88
CA GLN A 209 12.50 -6.16 5.83
C GLN A 209 12.04 -5.21 4.74
N GLN A 210 12.30 -3.91 4.87
CA GLN A 210 11.91 -2.93 3.86
C GLN A 210 12.68 -3.15 2.56
N ILE A 211 12.00 -2.99 1.44
CA ILE A 211 12.58 -3.02 0.10
C ILE A 211 12.14 -1.73 -0.59
N ALA A 212 13.07 -1.06 -1.26
CA ALA A 212 12.75 0.12 -2.04
C ALA A 212 12.47 -0.27 -3.50
N VAL A 213 11.73 0.59 -4.19
CA VAL A 213 11.58 0.54 -5.64
C VAL A 213 12.29 1.74 -6.26
N PRO A 214 12.89 1.60 -7.46
CA PRO A 214 13.35 2.74 -8.25
C PRO A 214 12.32 3.87 -8.30
N TRP A 215 12.76 5.10 -8.04
CA TRP A 215 11.93 6.30 -8.06
C TRP A 215 12.37 7.21 -9.21
N PHE A 216 11.45 7.50 -10.11
CA PHE A 216 11.69 8.35 -11.28
C PHE A 216 10.38 8.80 -11.92
N GLU A 217 10.39 10.01 -12.47
CA GLU A 217 9.30 10.52 -13.29
C GLU A 217 9.37 9.92 -14.71
N GLY A 218 8.21 9.55 -15.26
CA GLY A 218 8.06 8.92 -16.59
C GLY A 218 6.64 8.41 -16.79
#